data_AF-A0A9C8N1T0-F1
#
_entry.id   AF-A0A9C8N1T0-F1
#
_cell.length_a   1.000
_cell.length_b   1.000
_cell.length_c   1.000
_cell.angle_alpha   90.00
_cell.angle_beta   90.00
_cell.angle_gamma   90.00
#
_symmetry.space_group_name_H-M   'P 1'
#
loop_
_entity.id
_entity.type
_entity.pdbx_description
1 polymer ?
#
loop_
_entity_poly.entity_id
_entity_poly.type
_entity_poly.pdbx_seq_one_letter_code
_entity_poly.pdbx_strand_id
1 'polypeptide(L)'
;METNPLLREYQRHISLKSKYGIGIEQYNKMIKKQNYCCAICGIFEKRATHKRLCVDHEHITGHVRGLLCHKCNTALSVVEDTTFVANARNYLMETITREFI
;
A
#
# COMPACT_ATOMS: atom_id res chain seq x y z
N MET A 1 -12.77 -24.88 -12.99
CA MET A 1 -13.93 -24.32 -12.26
C MET A 1 -13.90 -22.81 -12.40
N GLU A 2 -14.72 -22.26 -13.30
CA GLU A 2 -14.83 -20.81 -13.47
C GLU A 2 -15.62 -20.22 -12.29
N THR A 3 -14.99 -19.31 -11.55
CA THR A 3 -15.63 -18.64 -10.42
C THR A 3 -16.59 -17.57 -10.92
N ASN A 4 -17.84 -17.60 -10.46
CA ASN A 4 -18.88 -16.62 -10.81
C ASN A 4 -18.36 -15.18 -10.57
N PRO A 5 -18.32 -14.30 -11.59
CA PRO A 5 -17.84 -12.92 -11.47
C PRO A 5 -18.54 -12.11 -10.36
N LEU A 6 -19.86 -12.28 -10.18
CA LEU A 6 -20.64 -11.58 -9.16
C LEU A 6 -20.21 -11.97 -7.75
N LEU A 7 -19.91 -13.26 -7.55
CA LEU A 7 -19.43 -13.76 -6.26
C LEU A 7 -18.08 -13.16 -5.89
N ARG A 8 -17.18 -12.97 -6.87
CA ARG A 8 -15.86 -12.38 -6.65
C ARG A 8 -15.94 -10.89 -6.27
N GLU A 9 -16.83 -10.14 -6.89
CA GLU A 9 -17.05 -8.73 -6.52
C GLU A 9 -17.68 -8.60 -5.14
N TYR A 10 -18.66 -9.44 -4.82
CA TYR A 10 -19.26 -9.48 -3.49
C TYR A 10 -18.23 -9.81 -2.41
N GLN A 11 -17.42 -10.86 -2.60
CA GLN A 11 -16.33 -11.21 -1.68
C GLN A 11 -15.33 -10.06 -1.49
N ARG A 12 -15.00 -9.35 -2.56
CA ARG A 12 -14.13 -8.17 -2.49
C ARG A 12 -14.78 -7.05 -1.69
N HIS A 13 -16.06 -6.76 -1.90
CA HIS A 13 -16.79 -5.75 -1.13
C HIS A 13 -16.75 -6.09 0.37
N ILE A 14 -17.05 -7.34 0.72
CA ILE A 14 -17.03 -7.81 2.11
C ILE A 14 -15.63 -7.66 2.72
N SER A 15 -14.57 -8.07 2.01
CA SER A 15 -13.20 -7.94 2.50
C SER A 15 -12.76 -6.49 2.68
N LEU A 16 -13.20 -5.57 1.80
CA LEU A 16 -12.89 -4.15 1.93
C LEU A 16 -13.58 -3.54 3.15
N LYS A 17 -14.85 -3.91 3.34
CA LYS A 17 -15.67 -3.40 4.43
C LYS A 17 -15.18 -3.91 5.78
N SER A 18 -14.84 -5.19 5.89
CA SER A 18 -14.36 -5.77 7.16
C SER A 18 -12.97 -5.29 7.56
N LYS A 19 -12.06 -5.10 6.60
CA LYS A 19 -10.65 -4.74 6.91
C LYS A 19 -10.43 -3.23 7.02
N TYR A 20 -11.15 -2.44 6.25
CA TYR A 20 -10.86 -1.01 6.08
C TYR A 20 -12.08 -0.11 6.30
N GLY A 21 -13.26 -0.67 6.58
CA GLY A 21 -14.49 0.09 6.73
C GLY A 21 -15.01 0.72 5.43
N ILE A 22 -14.42 0.38 4.27
CA ILE A 22 -14.80 0.96 2.97
C ILE A 22 -15.54 -0.02 2.06
N GLY A 23 -16.48 0.48 1.28
CA GLY A 23 -17.14 -0.28 0.22
C GLY A 23 -16.36 -0.27 -1.10
N ILE A 24 -16.78 -1.14 -2.03
CA ILE A 24 -16.22 -1.18 -3.39
C ILE A 24 -16.34 0.15 -4.12
N GLU A 25 -17.42 0.91 -3.88
CA GLU A 25 -17.63 2.22 -4.49
C GLU A 25 -16.62 3.27 -4.01
N GLN A 26 -16.28 3.26 -2.72
CA GLN A 26 -15.25 4.15 -2.18
C GLN A 26 -13.88 3.82 -2.73
N TYR A 27 -13.53 2.53 -2.80
CA TYR A 27 -12.30 2.09 -3.48
C TYR A 27 -12.27 2.59 -4.94
N ASN A 28 -13.38 2.44 -5.68
CA ASN A 28 -13.48 2.88 -7.07
C ASN A 28 -13.38 4.40 -7.21
N LYS A 29 -13.87 5.18 -6.23
CA LYS A 29 -13.68 6.64 -6.19
C LYS A 29 -12.22 7.00 -5.94
N MET A 30 -11.56 6.31 -5.00
CA MET A 30 -10.13 6.53 -4.69
C MET A 30 -9.24 6.23 -5.90
N ILE A 31 -9.43 5.08 -6.56
CA ILE A 31 -8.59 4.71 -7.69
C ILE A 31 -8.76 5.65 -8.88
N LYS A 32 -9.98 6.13 -9.14
CA LYS A 32 -10.24 7.15 -10.16
C LYS A 32 -9.56 8.48 -9.81
N LYS A 33 -9.66 8.93 -8.55
CA LYS A 33 -8.98 10.14 -8.06
C LYS A 33 -7.46 10.05 -8.20
N GLN A 34 -6.90 8.85 -8.10
CA GLN A 34 -5.47 8.58 -8.30
C GLN A 34 -5.07 8.29 -9.75
N ASN A 35 -5.97 8.50 -10.73
CA ASN A 35 -5.72 8.17 -12.14
C ASN A 35 -5.26 6.73 -12.35
N TYR A 36 -5.79 5.80 -11.55
CA TYR A 36 -5.44 4.38 -11.54
C TYR A 36 -3.97 4.10 -11.25
N CYS A 37 -3.27 5.02 -10.59
CA CYS A 37 -1.87 4.92 -10.26
C CYS A 37 -1.64 4.81 -8.74
N CYS A 38 -0.53 4.18 -8.36
CA CYS A 38 -0.03 4.19 -6.98
C CYS A 38 0.19 5.64 -6.52
N ALA A 39 -0.30 5.99 -5.34
CA ALA A 39 -0.17 7.35 -4.80
C ALA A 39 1.28 7.77 -4.49
N ILE A 40 2.20 6.80 -4.33
CA ILE A 40 3.61 7.06 -4.04
C ILE A 40 4.46 7.06 -5.31
N CYS A 41 4.51 5.94 -6.04
CA CYS A 41 5.43 5.80 -7.17
C CYS A 41 4.78 6.05 -8.54
N GLY A 42 3.48 6.34 -8.60
CA GLY A 42 2.79 6.63 -9.86
C GLY A 42 2.59 5.44 -10.81
N ILE A 43 2.96 4.21 -10.41
CA ILE A 43 2.77 3.04 -11.29
C ILE A 43 1.28 2.77 -11.52
N PHE A 44 0.89 2.62 -12.78
CA PHE A 44 -0.48 2.25 -13.18
C PHE A 44 -0.84 0.85 -12.67
N GLU A 45 -2.07 0.66 -12.17
CA GLU A 45 -2.48 -0.56 -11.47
C GLU A 45 -2.25 -1.83 -12.27
N LYS A 46 -2.47 -1.81 -13.60
CA LYS A 46 -2.32 -2.99 -14.46
C LYS A 46 -0.84 -3.37 -14.68
N ARG A 47 0.07 -2.45 -14.39
CA ARG A 47 1.53 -2.67 -14.38
C ARG A 47 2.05 -3.01 -12.97
N ALA A 48 1.24 -2.82 -11.93
CA ALA A 48 1.61 -3.19 -10.57
C ALA A 48 1.55 -4.71 -10.36
N THR A 49 2.30 -5.19 -9.38
CA THR A 49 2.21 -6.58 -8.91
C THR A 49 0.76 -6.87 -8.50
N HIS A 50 0.21 -8.01 -8.97
CA HIS A 50 -1.20 -8.41 -8.82
C HIS A 50 -2.24 -7.59 -9.60
N LYS A 51 -1.81 -6.68 -10.48
CA LYS A 51 -2.67 -5.86 -11.36
C LYS A 51 -3.74 -5.04 -10.62
N ARG A 52 -3.52 -4.76 -9.33
CA ARG A 52 -4.42 -4.03 -8.42
C ARG A 52 -3.62 -3.29 -7.37
N LEU A 53 -4.16 -2.20 -6.87
CA LEU A 53 -3.58 -1.44 -5.76
C LEU A 53 -4.15 -1.92 -4.41
N CYS A 54 -3.30 -1.89 -3.39
CA CYS A 54 -3.60 -2.18 -1.99
C CYS A 54 -4.23 -0.95 -1.33
N VAL A 55 -5.12 -1.16 -0.36
CA VAL A 55 -5.62 -0.07 0.49
C VAL A 55 -4.59 0.17 1.59
N ASP A 56 -4.03 1.37 1.59
CA ASP A 56 -3.11 1.84 2.62
C ASP A 56 -3.87 2.55 3.73
N HIS A 57 -3.49 2.27 4.97
CA HIS A 57 -4.13 2.80 6.16
C HIS A 57 -3.09 2.98 7.27
N GLU A 58 -3.33 3.94 8.15
CA GLU A 58 -2.51 4.09 9.35
C GLU A 58 -2.81 2.93 10.32
N HIS A 59 -1.77 2.24 10.78
CA HIS A 59 -1.92 1.05 11.61
C HIS A 59 -2.45 1.31 13.03
N ILE A 60 -2.42 2.57 13.51
CA ILE A 60 -2.92 2.94 14.85
C ILE A 60 -4.41 3.28 14.81
N THR A 61 -4.83 4.20 13.93
CA THR A 61 -6.24 4.65 13.88
C THR A 61 -7.10 3.87 12.89
N GLY A 62 -6.48 3.10 11.98
CA GLY A 62 -7.17 2.47 10.86
C GLY A 62 -7.59 3.47 9.77
N HIS A 63 -7.16 4.74 9.86
CA HIS A 63 -7.50 5.76 8.88
C HIS A 63 -6.93 5.42 7.50
N VAL A 64 -7.82 5.25 6.51
CA VAL A 64 -7.44 4.97 5.12
C VAL A 64 -6.81 6.20 4.48
N ARG A 65 -5.57 6.07 3.99
CA ARG A 65 -4.81 7.16 3.37
C ARG A 65 -4.96 7.18 1.85
N GLY A 66 -4.83 6.03 1.20
CA GLY A 66 -4.83 5.96 -0.27
C GLY A 66 -4.66 4.55 -0.81
N LEU A 67 -4.42 4.45 -2.12
CA LEU A 67 -4.12 3.18 -2.77
C LEU A 67 -2.67 3.11 -3.24
N LEU A 68 -1.97 2.06 -2.85
CA LEU A 68 -0.54 1.86 -3.13
C LEU A 68 -0.30 0.58 -3.92
N CYS A 69 0.76 0.52 -4.72
CA CYS A 69 1.21 -0.76 -5.25
C CYS A 69 1.80 -1.61 -4.10
N HIS A 70 1.82 -2.93 -4.25
CA HIS A 70 2.32 -3.84 -3.20
C HIS A 70 3.71 -3.43 -2.68
N LYS A 71 4.65 -3.10 -3.56
CA LYS A 71 6.01 -2.69 -3.19
C LYS A 71 6.03 -1.44 -2.30
N CYS A 72 5.29 -0.40 -2.70
CA CYS A 72 5.21 0.84 -1.92
C CYS A 72 4.50 0.61 -0.59
N ASN A 73 3.42 -0.20 -0.57
CA ASN A 73 2.68 -0.49 0.66
C ASN A 73 3.56 -1.20 1.69
N THR A 74 4.28 -2.25 1.27
CA THR A 74 5.21 -2.97 2.16
C THR A 74 6.36 -2.10 2.63
N ALA A 75 6.96 -1.29 1.75
CA ALA A 75 8.03 -0.38 2.13
C ALA A 75 7.55 0.67 3.14
N LEU A 76 6.33 1.21 2.94
CA LEU A 76 5.77 2.20 3.84
C LEU A 76 5.54 1.64 5.24
N SER A 77 5.08 0.39 5.37
CA SER A 77 4.93 -0.27 6.68
C SER A 77 6.24 -0.33 7.48
N VAL A 78 7.39 -0.43 6.81
CA VAL A 78 8.71 -0.37 7.44
C VAL A 78 9.08 1.07 7.81
N VAL A 79 8.78 2.01 6.93
CA VAL A 79 9.08 3.44 7.11
C VAL A 79 8.29 4.07 8.27
N GLU A 80 7.11 3.54 8.58
CA GLU A 80 6.31 3.98 9.72
C GLU A 80 6.97 3.71 11.08
N ASP A 81 7.85 2.71 11.16
CA ASP A 81 8.70 2.53 12.33
C ASP A 81 9.85 3.53 12.28
N THR A 82 9.58 4.74 12.79
CA THR A 82 10.55 5.83 12.84
C THR A 82 11.82 5.49 13.64
N THR A 83 11.72 4.58 14.61
CA THR A 83 12.87 4.11 15.40
C THR A 83 13.75 3.22 14.53
N PHE A 84 13.16 2.25 13.83
CA PHE A 84 13.87 1.43 12.86
C PHE A 84 14.54 2.29 11.79
N VAL A 85 13.82 3.25 11.20
CA VAL A 85 14.36 4.14 10.17
C VAL A 85 15.56 4.94 10.69
N ALA A 86 15.48 5.49 11.91
CA ALA A 86 16.57 6.23 12.51
C ALA A 86 17.81 5.33 12.74
N ASN A 87 17.61 4.13 13.28
CA ASN A 87 18.67 3.17 13.54
C ASN A 87 19.32 2.66 12.23
N ALA A 88 18.51 2.30 11.23
CA ALA A 88 18.98 1.87 9.92
C ALA A 88 19.81 2.96 9.23
N ARG A 89 19.37 4.23 9.32
CA ARG A 89 20.13 5.36 8.81
C ARG A 89 21.48 5.49 9.53
N ASN A 90 21.52 5.43 10.86
CA ASN A 90 22.76 5.54 11.61
C ASN A 90 23.75 4.42 11.24
N TYR A 91 23.27 3.18 11.15
CA TYR A 91 24.07 2.02 10.72
C TYR A 91 24.73 2.21 9.35
N LEU A 92 23.97 2.73 8.37
CA LEU A 92 24.50 3.02 7.03
C LEU A 92 25.56 4.14 7.06
N MET A 93 25.35 5.17 7.88
CA MET A 93 26.28 6.31 8.00
C MET A 93 27.59 5.92 8.71
N GLU A 94 27.54 5.07 9.74
CA GLU A 94 28.75 4.56 10.43
C GLU A 94 29.67 3.76 9.50
N THR A 95 29.09 3.12 8.48
CA THR A 95 29.84 2.35 7.48
C THR A 95 30.60 3.28 6.52
N ILE A 96 30.07 4.46 6.20
CA ILE A 96 30.71 5.45 5.30
C ILE A 96 31.97 6.06 5.94
N THR A 97 32.01 6.19 7.28
CA THR A 97 33.17 6.74 8.00
C THR A 97 34.36 5.79 8.10
N ARG A 98 34.22 4.49 7.79
CA ARG A 98 35.32 3.51 7.89
C ARG A 98 36.09 3.28 6.59
N GLU A 99 35.60 3.75 5.45
CA GLU A 99 36.28 3.62 4.15
C GLU A 99 37.17 4.83 3.80
N PHE A 100 37.22 5.85 4.66
CA PHE A 100 38.00 7.08 4.45
C PHE A 100 39.08 7.34 5.53
N ILE A 101 39.50 6.33 6.28
CA ILE A 101 40.68 6.38 7.18
C ILE A 101 41.66 5.28 6.77
#